data_AF-A0A1H1I403-F1
#
_entry.id   AF-A0A1H1I403-F1
#
_cell.length_a   1.000
_cell.length_b   1.000
_cell.length_c   1.000
_cell.angle_alpha   90.00
_cell.angle_beta   90.00
_cell.angle_gamma   90.00
#
_symmetry.space_group_name_H-M   'P 1'
#
loop_
_entity.id
_entity.type
_entity.pdbx_description
1 polymer ?
#
loop_
_entity_poly.entity_id
_entity_poly.type
_entity_poly.pdbx_seq_one_letter_code
_entity_poly.pdbx_strand_id
1 'polypeptide(L)'
;MDAYGSIPYNLDGQARAELLAYLVVSQLIARARTGEWLVSQHLGESVLLWLCANGANCPARERAALSKLSVMVAIEFLQKPECNDETWLNQLFAGSWRIDYRRPSAQTLHKVCVDKLAKQGLADGP
;
A
#
# COMPACT_ATOMS: atom_id res chain seq x y z
N MET A 1 1.52 -20.81 29.95
CA MET A 1 1.97 -19.40 29.82
C MET A 1 1.87 -19.08 28.35
N ASP A 2 0.69 -18.70 27.87
CA ASP A 2 0.45 -18.30 26.48
C ASP A 2 -0.34 -17.00 26.48
N ALA A 3 0.36 -15.90 26.70
CA ALA A 3 -0.20 -14.53 26.72
C ALA A 3 0.26 -13.74 25.49
N TYR A 4 0.39 -14.38 24.33
CA TYR A 4 0.48 -13.70 23.04
C TYR A 4 -0.83 -13.96 22.31
N GLY A 5 -1.85 -13.16 22.64
CA GLY A 5 -3.06 -13.10 21.86
C GLY A 5 -2.67 -12.76 20.41
N SER A 6 -2.91 -13.69 19.49
CA SER A 6 -2.78 -13.41 18.06
C SER A 6 -3.64 -12.19 17.76
N ILE A 7 -3.05 -11.12 17.23
CA ILE A 7 -3.80 -9.92 16.84
C ILE A 7 -4.92 -10.40 15.90
N PRO A 8 -6.19 -10.14 16.21
CA PRO A 8 -7.29 -10.62 15.37
C PRO A 8 -7.13 -10.07 13.96
N TYR A 9 -7.50 -10.86 12.96
CA TYR A 9 -7.57 -10.34 11.60
C TYR A 9 -8.69 -9.31 11.54
N ASN A 10 -8.30 -8.06 11.36
CA ASN A 10 -9.15 -6.88 11.49
C ASN A 10 -8.94 -5.88 10.35
N LEU A 11 -8.29 -6.31 9.26
CA LEU A 11 -8.09 -5.48 8.09
C LEU A 11 -9.43 -5.38 7.33
N ASP A 12 -10.11 -4.25 7.47
CA ASP A 12 -11.34 -3.97 6.73
C ASP A 12 -11.06 -3.44 5.31
N GLY A 13 -12.10 -3.23 4.50
CA GLY A 13 -11.96 -2.79 3.11
C GLY A 13 -11.25 -1.44 2.96
N GLN A 14 -11.46 -0.52 3.90
CA GLN A 14 -10.82 0.79 3.88
C GLN A 14 -9.33 0.65 4.21
N ALA A 15 -8.99 -0.08 5.26
CA ALA A 15 -7.61 -0.34 5.66
C ALA A 15 -6.83 -1.11 4.58
N ARG A 16 -7.48 -2.02 3.83
CA ARG A 16 -6.87 -2.65 2.64
C ARG A 16 -6.54 -1.63 1.56
N ALA A 17 -7.44 -0.71 1.27
CA ALA A 17 -7.23 0.33 0.27
C ALA A 17 -6.08 1.26 0.67
N GLU A 18 -6.00 1.63 1.95
CA GLU A 18 -4.92 2.46 2.48
C GLU A 18 -3.57 1.75 2.49
N LEU A 19 -3.54 0.47 2.87
CA LEU A 19 -2.34 -0.37 2.78
C LEU A 19 -1.89 -0.51 1.32
N LEU A 20 -2.82 -0.80 0.39
CA LEU A 20 -2.49 -0.91 -1.03
C LEU A 20 -1.94 0.41 -1.57
N ALA A 21 -2.56 1.55 -1.25
CA ALA A 21 -2.09 2.86 -1.67
C ALA A 21 -0.69 3.14 -1.12
N TYR A 22 -0.43 2.83 0.15
CA TYR A 22 0.89 2.95 0.77
C TYR A 22 1.94 2.17 -0.03
N LEU A 23 1.69 0.90 -0.32
CA LEU A 23 2.62 0.04 -1.06
C LEU A 23 2.85 0.56 -2.49
N VAL A 24 1.82 1.08 -3.16
CA VAL A 24 1.97 1.68 -4.49
C VAL A 24 2.91 2.89 -4.45
N VAL A 25 2.73 3.79 -3.49
CA VAL A 25 3.64 4.95 -3.36
C VAL A 25 5.06 4.49 -3.03
N SER A 26 5.24 3.52 -2.14
CA SER A 26 6.56 2.97 -1.82
C SER A 26 7.25 2.35 -3.04
N GLN A 27 6.50 1.65 -3.91
CA GLN A 27 7.01 1.11 -5.17
C GLN A 27 7.43 2.21 -6.14
N LEU A 28 6.61 3.24 -6.31
CA LEU A 28 6.91 4.37 -7.17
C LEU A 28 8.14 5.15 -6.68
N ILE A 29 8.29 5.34 -5.37
CA ILE A 29 9.47 5.99 -4.78
C ILE A 29 10.72 5.17 -5.06
N ALA A 30 10.69 3.86 -4.85
CA ALA A 30 11.83 3.00 -5.19
C ALA A 30 12.19 3.14 -6.66
N ARG A 31 11.19 3.08 -7.55
CA ARG A 31 11.39 3.20 -9.00
C ARG A 31 11.98 4.55 -9.41
N ALA A 32 11.47 5.65 -8.85
CA ALA A 32 11.98 7.00 -9.13
C ALA A 32 13.42 7.20 -8.61
N ARG A 33 13.76 6.57 -7.48
CA ARG A 33 15.07 6.69 -6.83
C ARG A 33 16.17 5.86 -7.48
N THR A 34 15.87 4.60 -7.76
CA THR A 34 16.87 3.60 -8.12
C THR A 34 16.71 3.08 -9.54
N GLY A 35 15.61 3.40 -10.21
CA GLY A 35 15.22 2.79 -11.47
C GLY A 35 14.69 1.36 -11.30
N GLU A 36 14.56 0.84 -10.08
CA GLU A 36 14.15 -0.55 -9.79
C GLU A 36 12.89 -0.60 -8.90
N TRP A 37 12.14 -1.69 -9.00
CA TRP A 37 11.01 -1.94 -8.11
C TRP A 37 11.49 -2.44 -6.73
N LEU A 38 10.67 -2.28 -5.68
CA LEU A 38 10.95 -2.93 -4.41
C LEU A 38 10.96 -4.44 -4.59
N VAL A 39 12.08 -5.04 -4.18
CA VAL A 39 12.20 -6.50 -4.11
C VAL A 39 11.20 -7.07 -3.12
N SER A 40 10.80 -8.32 -3.34
CA SER A 40 9.75 -8.98 -2.56
C SER A 40 9.98 -8.95 -1.04
N GLN A 41 11.24 -9.01 -0.60
CA GLN A 41 11.60 -8.89 0.82
C GLN A 41 11.23 -7.51 1.39
N HIS A 42 11.73 -6.42 0.80
CA HIS A 42 11.43 -5.06 1.25
C HIS A 42 9.93 -4.73 1.15
N LEU A 43 9.24 -5.30 0.16
CA LEU A 43 7.80 -5.16 0.04
C LEU A 43 7.06 -5.88 1.18
N GLY A 44 7.48 -7.10 1.54
CA GLY A 44 6.95 -7.83 2.69
C GLY A 44 7.19 -7.10 4.02
N GLU A 45 8.39 -6.54 4.19
CA GLU A 45 8.73 -5.69 5.34
C GLU A 45 7.85 -4.43 5.38
N SER A 46 7.61 -3.78 4.23
CA SER A 46 6.73 -2.61 4.13
C SER A 46 5.29 -2.93 4.54
N VAL A 47 4.76 -4.09 4.15
CA VAL A 47 3.44 -4.57 4.60
C VAL A 47 3.41 -4.73 6.12
N LEU A 48 4.41 -5.40 6.69
CA LEU A 48 4.48 -5.65 8.13
C LEU A 48 4.61 -4.35 8.94
N LEU A 49 5.43 -3.42 8.45
CA LEU A 49 5.59 -2.10 9.07
C LEU A 49 4.28 -1.33 9.09
N TRP A 50 3.55 -1.30 7.97
CA TRP A 50 2.26 -0.61 7.89
C TRP A 50 1.21 -1.26 8.81
N LEU A 51 1.11 -2.59 8.82
CA LEU A 51 0.19 -3.33 9.68
C LEU A 51 0.48 -3.04 11.16
N CYS A 52 1.75 -3.12 11.57
CA CYS A 52 2.18 -2.80 12.93
C CYS A 52 1.83 -1.35 13.30
N ALA A 53 2.13 -0.38 12.42
CA ALA A 53 1.87 1.03 12.66
C ALA A 53 0.37 1.39 12.78
N ASN A 54 -0.51 0.56 12.22
CA ASN A 54 -1.97 0.77 12.24
C ASN A 54 -2.72 -0.21 13.14
N GLY A 55 -2.02 -1.04 13.93
CA GLY A 55 -2.66 -2.04 14.80
C GLY A 55 -3.51 -3.07 14.03
N ALA A 56 -3.15 -3.31 12.77
CA ALA A 56 -3.89 -4.16 11.85
C ALA A 56 -3.19 -5.50 11.66
N ASN A 57 -3.96 -6.53 11.29
CA ASN A 57 -3.43 -7.84 10.93
C ASN A 57 -4.28 -8.50 9.83
N CYS A 58 -3.64 -9.29 8.98
CA CYS A 58 -4.31 -10.10 7.96
C CYS A 58 -3.51 -11.37 7.60
N PRO A 59 -4.16 -12.40 7.02
CA PRO A 59 -3.51 -13.64 6.63
C PRO A 59 -2.32 -13.42 5.68
N ALA A 60 -1.33 -14.31 5.74
CA ALA A 60 -0.16 -14.27 4.85
C ALA A 60 -0.53 -14.26 3.36
N ARG A 61 -1.59 -14.98 2.97
CA ARG A 61 -2.11 -15.00 1.60
C ARG A 61 -2.60 -13.62 1.15
N GLU A 62 -3.29 -12.90 2.02
CA GLU A 62 -3.80 -11.56 1.74
C GLU A 62 -2.66 -10.55 1.62
N ARG A 63 -1.66 -10.63 2.51
CA ARG A 63 -0.42 -9.84 2.39
C ARG A 63 0.26 -10.04 1.04
N ALA A 64 0.41 -11.30 0.60
CA ALA A 64 1.00 -11.61 -0.70
C ALA A 64 0.17 -11.08 -1.88
N ALA A 65 -1.16 -11.15 -1.78
CA ALA A 65 -2.06 -10.62 -2.81
C ALA A 65 -1.95 -9.09 -2.92
N LEU A 66 -1.95 -8.37 -1.80
CA LEU A 66 -1.78 -6.91 -1.75
C LEU A 66 -0.41 -6.47 -2.28
N SER A 67 0.66 -7.19 -1.91
CA SER A 67 2.00 -6.97 -2.44
C SER A 67 2.03 -7.08 -3.97
N LYS A 68 1.50 -8.17 -4.55
CA LYS A 68 1.45 -8.35 -6.00
C LYS A 68 0.61 -7.27 -6.67
N LEU A 69 -0.55 -6.94 -6.11
CA LEU A 69 -1.45 -5.93 -6.65
C LEU A 69 -0.80 -4.54 -6.65
N SER A 70 -0.01 -4.20 -5.62
CA SER A 70 0.68 -2.92 -5.55
C SER A 70 1.61 -2.66 -6.74
N VAL A 71 2.34 -3.68 -7.19
CA VAL A 71 3.23 -3.57 -8.37
C VAL A 71 2.42 -3.32 -9.63
N MET A 72 1.32 -4.05 -9.81
CA MET A 72 0.45 -3.88 -10.98
C MET A 72 -0.16 -2.48 -11.04
N VAL A 73 -0.64 -1.98 -9.90
CA VAL A 73 -1.19 -0.62 -9.82
C VAL A 73 -0.09 0.41 -10.06
N ALA A 74 1.09 0.27 -9.45
CA ALA A 74 2.20 1.19 -9.66
C ALA A 74 2.62 1.31 -11.14
N ILE A 75 2.62 0.20 -11.89
CA ILE A 75 2.88 0.22 -13.35
C ILE A 75 1.87 1.09 -14.11
N GLU A 76 0.58 1.06 -13.73
CA GLU A 76 -0.45 1.90 -14.36
C GLU A 76 -0.20 3.40 -14.10
N PHE A 77 0.41 3.74 -12.97
CA PHE A 77 0.76 5.12 -12.62
C PHE A 77 2.02 5.64 -13.32
N LEU A 78 2.90 4.78 -13.86
CA LEU A 78 4.09 5.22 -14.59
C LEU A 78 3.78 6.03 -15.86
N GLN A 79 2.56 5.92 -16.39
CA GLN A 79 2.11 6.74 -17.52
C GLN A 79 1.99 8.24 -17.15
N LYS A 80 2.00 8.57 -15.86
CA LYS A 80 1.94 9.93 -15.34
C LYS A 80 3.36 10.44 -15.07
N PRO A 81 3.79 11.54 -15.70
CA PRO A 81 5.15 12.07 -15.52
C PRO A 81 5.50 12.34 -14.05
N GLU A 82 4.55 12.80 -13.26
CA GLU A 82 4.74 13.14 -11.84
C GLU A 82 5.07 11.89 -11.00
N CYS A 83 4.66 10.70 -11.44
CA CYS A 83 4.97 9.44 -10.76
C CYS A 83 6.40 8.94 -10.99
N ASN A 84 7.21 9.66 -11.77
CA ASN A 84 8.66 9.46 -11.88
C ASN A 84 9.47 10.47 -11.05
N ASP A 85 8.82 11.39 -10.33
CA ASP A 85 9.46 12.38 -9.48
C ASP A 85 9.40 11.93 -8.02
N GLU A 86 10.54 11.52 -7.47
CA GLU A 86 10.68 11.14 -6.05
C GLU A 86 10.20 12.24 -5.11
N THR A 87 10.53 13.50 -5.39
CA THR A 87 10.16 14.64 -4.52
C THR A 87 8.66 14.82 -4.49
N TRP A 88 8.00 14.73 -5.64
CA TRP A 88 6.54 14.79 -5.72
C TRP A 88 5.87 13.62 -4.99
N LEU A 89 6.40 12.41 -5.15
CA LEU A 89 5.89 11.20 -4.49
C LEU A 89 6.03 11.28 -2.97
N ASN A 90 7.17 11.77 -2.47
CA ASN A 90 7.38 11.97 -1.03
C ASN A 90 6.36 12.94 -0.41
N GLN A 91 5.89 13.92 -1.17
CA GLN A 91 4.85 14.85 -0.70
C GLN A 91 3.46 14.21 -0.56
N LEU A 92 3.24 13.00 -1.09
CA LEU A 92 2.00 12.25 -0.84
C LEU A 92 1.93 11.76 0.61
N PHE A 93 3.03 11.77 1.36
CA PHE A 93 3.05 11.44 2.77
C PHE A 93 2.84 12.67 3.66
N ALA A 94 2.02 12.52 4.70
CA ALA A 94 1.84 13.53 5.75
C ALA A 94 2.99 13.47 6.79
N GLY A 95 4.25 13.40 6.31
CA GLY A 95 5.44 13.19 7.13
C GLY A 95 5.74 11.72 7.38
N SER A 96 4.99 11.06 8.26
CA SER A 96 5.17 9.62 8.59
C SER A 96 4.68 8.70 7.44
N TRP A 97 4.61 7.39 7.67
CA TRP A 97 4.12 6.36 6.73
C TRP A 97 2.64 6.50 6.29
N ARG A 98 1.98 7.61 6.62
CA ARG A 98 0.58 7.89 6.31
C ARG A 98 0.45 8.76 5.08
N ILE A 99 -0.37 8.30 4.13
CA ILE A 99 -0.72 9.08 2.94
C ILE A 99 -1.59 10.28 3.36
N ASP A 100 -1.26 11.45 2.83
CA ASP A 100 -2.04 12.67 3.02
C ASP A 100 -3.24 12.73 2.07
N TYR A 101 -4.35 12.13 2.47
CA TYR A 101 -5.60 12.13 1.69
C TYR A 101 -6.27 13.51 1.57
N ARG A 102 -5.71 14.59 2.14
CA ARG A 102 -6.14 15.96 1.83
C ARG A 102 -5.67 16.40 0.43
N ARG A 103 -4.71 15.69 -0.16
CA ARG A 103 -4.19 15.95 -1.50
C ARG A 103 -5.05 15.27 -2.58
N PRO A 104 -5.43 15.99 -3.67
CA PRO A 104 -6.21 15.40 -4.76
C PRO A 104 -5.53 14.18 -5.44
N SER A 105 -4.21 14.20 -5.53
CA SER A 105 -3.42 13.09 -6.08
C SER A 105 -3.52 11.83 -5.22
N ALA A 106 -3.43 11.98 -3.89
CA ALA A 106 -3.60 10.89 -2.94
C ALA A 106 -5.03 10.31 -2.98
N GLN A 107 -6.05 11.15 -3.10
CA GLN A 107 -7.44 10.71 -3.26
C GLN A 107 -7.65 9.92 -4.56
N THR A 108 -7.04 10.39 -5.65
CA THR A 108 -7.09 9.70 -6.95
C THR A 108 -6.44 8.32 -6.86
N LEU A 109 -5.26 8.23 -6.24
CA LEU A 109 -4.57 6.97 -6.00
C LEU A 109 -5.44 6.02 -5.15
N HIS A 110 -6.01 6.52 -4.06
CA HIS A 110 -6.88 5.74 -3.18
C HIS A 110 -8.07 5.17 -3.95
N LYS A 111 -8.75 5.98 -4.77
CA LYS A 111 -9.88 5.54 -5.59
C LYS A 111 -9.48 4.39 -6.53
N VAL A 112 -8.33 4.51 -7.20
CA VAL A 112 -7.82 3.42 -8.05
C VAL A 112 -7.56 2.16 -7.22
N CYS A 113 -7.01 2.28 -6.02
CA CYS A 113 -6.77 1.14 -5.13
C CYS A 113 -8.08 0.45 -4.73
N VAL A 114 -9.11 1.21 -4.35
CA VAL A 114 -10.46 0.69 -4.05
C VAL A 114 -11.04 -0.07 -5.25
N ASP A 115 -11.01 0.54 -6.44
CA ASP A 115 -11.54 -0.07 -7.67
C ASP A 115 -10.81 -1.39 -8.01
N LYS A 116 -9.49 -1.45 -7.75
CA LYS A 116 -8.67 -2.64 -8.00
C LYS A 116 -8.94 -3.75 -7.00
N LEU A 117 -9.13 -3.41 -5.72
CA LEU A 117 -9.51 -4.37 -4.69
C LEU A 117 -10.87 -5.00 -4.99
N ALA A 118 -11.85 -4.20 -5.41
CA ALA A 118 -13.18 -4.69 -5.79
C ALA A 118 -13.10 -5.70 -6.95
N LYS A 119 -12.29 -5.41 -7.97
CA LYS A 119 -12.06 -6.32 -9.12
C LYS A 119 -11.36 -7.62 -8.74
N GLN A 120 -10.60 -7.64 -7.65
CA GLN A 120 -9.89 -8.82 -7.16
C GLN A 120 -10.71 -9.61 -6.12
N GLY A 121 -11.93 -9.16 -5.76
CA GLY A 121 -12.71 -9.75 -4.67
C GLY A 121 -12.04 -9.57 -3.31
N LEU A 122 -11.20 -8.55 -3.15
CA LEU A 122 -10.48 -8.21 -1.92
C LEU A 122 -11.07 -6.96 -1.26
N ALA A 123 -12.15 -6.38 -1.78
CA ALA A 123 -12.78 -5.22 -1.17
C ALA A 123 -13.56 -5.58 0.11
N ASP A 124 -14.07 -6.81 0.19
CA ASP A 124 -14.87 -7.29 1.31
C ASP A 124 -13.97 -7.70 2.49
N GLY A 125 -14.34 -7.27 3.70
CA GLY A 125 -13.69 -7.68 4.93
C GLY A 125 -14.20 -9.01 5.47
N PRO A 126 -13.47 -9.61 6.41
CA PRO A 126 -14.09 -10.55 7.35
C PRO A 126 -15.23 -9.86 8.12
#